data_AF-A0A537PK87-F1
#
_entry.id   AF-A0A537PK87-F1
#
_cell.length_a   1.000
_cell.length_b   1.000
_cell.length_c   1.000
_cell.angle_alpha   90.00
_cell.angle_beta   90.00
_cell.angle_gamma   90.00
#
_symmetry.space_group_name_H-M   'P 1'
#
loop_
_entity.id
_entity.type
_entity.pdbx_description
1 polymer ?
#
loop_
_entity_poly.entity_id
_entity_poly.type
_entity_poly.pdbx_seq_one_letter_code
_entity_poly.pdbx_strand_id
1 'polypeptide(L)'
;ASTLADYLLPAATEVPAPVIDHMETLAPYTEFGVKGIGEGGAIAPPAAIANAVNDALRPLGVELLVSPITPQRIVAGIGTARAFAKPGAD
;
A
#
# COMPACT_ATOMS: atom_id res chain seq x y z
N ALA A 1 -3.29 17.20 -7.64
CA ALA A 1 -2.63 18.30 -6.91
C ALA A 1 -1.72 19.05 -7.87
N SER A 2 -1.64 20.38 -7.75
CA SER A 2 -0.80 21.24 -8.60
C SER A 2 0.36 21.89 -7.85
N THR A 3 0.43 21.72 -6.52
CA THR A 3 1.50 22.25 -5.66
C THR A 3 1.88 21.21 -4.60
N LEU A 4 3.03 21.40 -3.94
CA LEU A 4 3.46 20.58 -2.80
C LEU A 4 2.64 20.82 -1.51
N ALA A 5 1.73 21.80 -1.49
CA ALA A 5 0.81 21.98 -0.37
C ALA A 5 -0.23 20.84 -0.32
N ASP A 6 -0.63 20.32 -1.49
CA ASP A 6 -1.66 19.28 -1.61
C ASP A 6 -1.13 17.97 -2.22
N TYR A 7 0.07 17.99 -2.82
CA TYR A 7 0.76 16.79 -3.28
C TYR A 7 1.65 16.27 -2.15
N LEU A 8 1.22 15.19 -1.52
CA LEU A 8 1.96 14.60 -0.41
C LEU A 8 3.29 14.03 -0.91
N LEU A 9 4.38 14.75 -0.62
CA LEU A 9 5.74 14.29 -0.80
C LEU A 9 6.26 13.81 0.56
N PRO A 10 6.66 12.53 0.71
CA PRO A 10 7.07 12.02 2.00
C PRO A 10 8.39 12.66 2.46
N ALA A 11 8.41 13.16 3.70
CA ALA A 11 9.59 13.61 4.41
C ALA A 11 10.34 12.43 5.06
N ALA A 12 11.54 12.69 5.57
CA ALA A 12 12.43 11.66 6.12
C ALA A 12 11.81 10.82 7.25
N THR A 13 10.91 11.40 8.05
CA THR A 13 10.25 10.71 9.17
C THR A 13 9.02 9.91 8.78
N GLU A 14 8.54 10.05 7.54
CA GLU A 14 7.33 9.38 7.05
C GLU A 14 7.66 8.08 6.30
N VAL A 15 8.89 7.95 5.82
CA VAL A 15 9.38 6.73 5.15
C VAL A 15 9.96 5.77 6.21
N PRO A 16 9.38 4.56 6.37
CA PRO A 16 9.95 3.57 7.28
C PRO A 16 11.33 3.12 6.80
N ALA A 17 12.21 2.76 7.75
CA ALA A 17 13.53 2.24 7.42
C ALA A 17 13.41 0.92 6.62
N PRO A 18 13.99 0.83 5.41
CA PRO A 18 13.90 -0.37 4.60
C PRO A 18 14.75 -1.50 5.21
N VAL A 19 14.19 -2.70 5.26
CA VAL A 19 14.95 -3.94 5.45
C VAL A 19 15.20 -4.52 4.07
N ILE A 20 16.47 -4.81 3.77
CA ILE A 20 16.90 -5.27 2.45
C ILE A 20 17.45 -6.69 2.59
N ASP A 21 16.95 -7.60 1.75
CA ASP A 21 17.49 -8.95 1.58
C ASP A 21 17.88 -9.14 0.10
N HIS A 22 18.76 -10.11 -0.18
CA HIS A 22 19.27 -10.38 -1.51
C HIS A 22 19.17 -11.86 -1.85
N MET A 23 18.54 -12.14 -2.98
CA MET A 23 18.52 -13.44 -3.62
C MET A 23 18.98 -13.30 -5.06
N GLU A 24 19.74 -14.28 -5.53
CA GLU A 24 20.31 -14.26 -6.86
C GLU A 24 19.76 -15.39 -7.73
N THR A 25 19.34 -15.03 -8.93
CA THR A 25 19.18 -15.95 -10.04
C THR A 25 19.65 -15.23 -11.28
N LEU A 26 20.75 -15.68 -11.89
CA LEU A 26 21.37 -15.01 -13.03
C LEU A 26 20.44 -15.00 -14.26
N ALA A 27 20.52 -13.94 -15.07
CA ALA A 27 19.86 -13.87 -16.36
C ALA A 27 20.65 -14.71 -17.39
N PRO A 28 20.05 -15.74 -18.01
CA PRO A 28 20.80 -16.65 -18.90
C PRO A 28 21.21 -16.03 -20.24
N TYR A 29 20.73 -14.82 -20.55
CA TYR A 29 20.88 -14.18 -21.87
C TYR A 29 21.57 -12.81 -21.82
N THR A 30 22.17 -12.43 -20.68
CA THR A 30 22.96 -11.20 -20.56
C THR A 30 24.42 -11.56 -20.27
N GLU A 31 25.36 -10.78 -20.81
CA GLU A 31 26.81 -11.06 -20.75
C GLU A 31 27.32 -11.36 -19.33
N PHE A 32 26.76 -10.67 -18.34
CA PHE A 32 27.15 -10.78 -16.94
C PHE A 32 26.06 -11.37 -16.03
N GLY A 33 24.97 -11.92 -16.59
CA GLY A 33 23.86 -12.45 -15.79
C GLY A 33 23.03 -11.40 -15.04
N VAL A 34 23.25 -10.11 -15.30
CA VAL A 34 22.61 -8.98 -14.61
C VAL A 34 21.14 -8.80 -15.01
N LYS A 35 20.35 -8.29 -14.06
CA LYS A 35 18.94 -7.91 -14.22
C LYS A 35 18.72 -6.46 -13.79
N GLY A 36 17.78 -5.77 -14.44
CA GLY A 36 17.36 -4.43 -14.01
C GLY A 36 16.55 -4.48 -12.73
N ILE A 37 16.77 -3.53 -11.81
CA ILE A 37 16.08 -3.45 -10.51
C ILE A 37 15.52 -2.06 -10.17
N GLY A 38 15.84 -1.03 -10.96
CA GLY A 38 15.55 0.37 -10.61
C GLY A 38 14.07 0.69 -10.32
N GLU A 39 13.15 -0.03 -10.94
CA GLU A 39 11.70 0.15 -10.75
C GLU A 39 11.09 -0.80 -9.71
N GLY A 40 11.83 -1.81 -9.24
CA GLY A 40 11.29 -2.83 -8.32
C GLY A 40 10.75 -2.21 -7.03
N GLY A 41 11.43 -1.17 -6.53
CA GLY A 41 11.01 -0.39 -5.35
C GLY A 41 9.82 0.54 -5.59
N ALA A 42 9.43 0.80 -6.84
CA ALA A 42 8.25 1.60 -7.17
C ALA A 42 7.02 0.73 -7.50
N ILE A 43 7.24 -0.46 -8.06
CA ILE A 43 6.16 -1.33 -8.56
C ILE A 43 5.52 -2.16 -7.43
N ALA A 44 6.31 -2.91 -6.68
CA ALA A 44 5.80 -3.87 -5.70
C ALA A 44 5.26 -3.20 -4.42
N PRO A 45 5.89 -2.13 -3.85
CA PRO A 45 5.47 -1.58 -2.57
C PRO A 45 4.03 -1.05 -2.50
N PRO A 46 3.47 -0.35 -3.51
CA PRO A 46 2.08 0.08 -3.45
C PRO A 46 1.09 -1.07 -3.25
N ALA A 47 1.31 -2.21 -3.91
CA ALA A 47 0.47 -3.40 -3.76
C ALA A 47 0.65 -4.06 -2.39
N ALA A 48 1.89 -4.21 -1.92
CA ALA A 48 2.19 -4.78 -0.61
C ALA A 48 1.56 -3.95 0.53
N ILE A 49 1.66 -2.62 0.45
CA ILE A 49 1.06 -1.69 1.43
C ILE A 49 -0.47 -1.77 1.39
N ALA A 50 -1.08 -1.75 0.20
CA ALA A 50 -2.54 -1.85 0.06
C ALA A 50 -3.08 -3.17 0.64
N ASN A 51 -2.40 -4.28 0.37
CA ASN A 51 -2.76 -5.59 0.93
C ASN A 51 -2.63 -5.61 2.45
N ALA A 52 -1.55 -5.04 3.01
CA ALA A 52 -1.38 -4.96 4.46
C ALA A 52 -2.50 -4.15 5.14
N VAL A 53 -2.92 -3.04 4.53
CA VAL A 53 -4.06 -2.25 5.04
C VAL A 53 -5.35 -3.06 4.97
N ASN A 54 -5.64 -3.71 3.83
CA ASN A 54 -6.86 -4.50 3.68
C ASN A 54 -6.88 -5.74 4.61
N ASP A 55 -5.75 -6.38 4.84
CA ASP A 55 -5.63 -7.48 5.79
C ASP A 55 -5.95 -7.02 7.22
N ALA A 56 -5.42 -5.87 7.65
CA ALA A 56 -5.75 -5.27 8.94
C ALA A 56 -7.23 -4.88 9.08
N LEU A 57 -7.88 -4.50 7.98
CA LEU A 57 -9.29 -4.10 7.94
C LEU A 57 -10.27 -5.26 7.75
N ARG A 58 -9.77 -6.44 7.35
CA ARG A 58 -10.58 -7.64 7.08
C ARG A 58 -11.53 -8.02 8.22
N PRO A 59 -11.15 -7.99 9.52
CA PRO A 59 -12.07 -8.31 10.62
C PRO A 59 -13.25 -7.34 10.75
N LEU A 60 -13.14 -6.15 10.16
CA LEU A 60 -14.19 -5.13 10.15
C LEU A 60 -15.09 -5.22 8.92
N GLY A 61 -14.86 -6.18 8.01
CA GLY A 61 -15.61 -6.31 6.77
C GLY A 61 -15.38 -5.16 5.79
N VAL A 62 -14.22 -4.51 5.86
CA VAL A 62 -13.85 -3.37 5.00
C VAL A 62 -12.77 -3.80 4.01
N GLU A 63 -12.93 -3.39 2.76
CA GLU A 63 -11.93 -3.54 1.70
C GLU A 63 -11.78 -2.23 0.92
N LEU A 64 -10.55 -1.76 0.74
CA LEU A 64 -10.21 -0.55 0.00
C LEU A 64 -9.57 -0.92 -1.34
N LEU A 65 -10.23 -0.54 -2.43
CA LEU A 65 -9.85 -0.91 -3.80
C LEU A 65 -9.29 0.27 -4.61
N VAL A 66 -9.16 1.45 -4.00
CA VAL A 66 -8.82 2.69 -4.70
C VAL A 66 -7.69 3.43 -4.00
N SER A 67 -6.61 3.68 -4.73
CA SER A 67 -5.50 4.55 -4.32
C SER A 67 -5.84 6.03 -4.53
N PRO A 68 -5.29 6.98 -3.74
CA PRO A 68 -4.51 6.77 -2.53
C PRO A 68 -5.37 6.25 -1.36
N ILE A 69 -4.77 5.45 -0.49
CA ILE A 69 -5.40 4.97 0.76
C ILE A 69 -5.22 6.06 1.83
N THR A 70 -6.12 7.04 1.82
CA THR A 70 -6.07 8.15 2.79
C THR A 70 -6.72 7.76 4.12
N PRO A 71 -6.34 8.39 5.25
CA PRO A 71 -7.02 8.19 6.53
C PRO A 71 -8.53 8.38 6.47
N GLN A 72 -9.00 9.38 5.70
CA GLN A 72 -10.42 9.67 5.52
C GLN A 72 -11.15 8.51 4.82
N ARG A 73 -10.54 7.87 3.83
CA ARG A 73 -11.11 6.68 3.16
C ARG A 73 -11.18 5.49 4.10
N ILE A 74 -10.16 5.28 4.94
CA ILE A 74 -10.17 4.24 5.98
C ILE A 74 -11.33 4.47 6.96
N VAL A 75 -11.43 5.68 7.54
CA VAL A 75 -12.49 6.03 8.50
C VAL A 75 -13.88 5.90 7.89
N ALA A 76 -14.07 6.37 6.65
CA ALA A 76 -15.34 6.23 5.94
C ALA A 76 -15.71 4.77 5.68
N GLY A 77 -14.74 3.94 5.28
CA GLY A 77 -14.93 2.50 5.08
C GLY A 77 -15.39 1.81 6.36
N ILE A 78 -14.71 2.06 7.48
CA ILE A 78 -15.07 1.51 8.80
C ILE A 78 -16.46 2.00 9.24
N GLY A 79 -16.77 3.29 9.06
CA GLY A 79 -18.07 3.86 9.39
C GLY A 79 -19.21 3.21 8.60
N THR A 80 -18.99 2.98 7.31
CA THR A 80 -19.95 2.35 6.40
C THR A 80 -20.22 0.89 6.81
N ALA A 81 -19.16 0.10 7.03
CA ALA A 81 -19.30 -1.29 7.46
C ALA A 81 -20.04 -1.42 8.80
N ARG A 82 -19.77 -0.54 9.76
CA ARG A 82 -20.48 -0.51 11.05
C ARG A 82 -21.96 -0.17 10.92
N ALA A 83 -22.33 0.73 10.01
CA ALA A 83 -23.73 1.05 9.76
C ALA A 83 -24.49 -0.16 9.18
N PHE A 84 -23.87 -0.89 8.25
CA PHE A 84 -24.43 -2.13 7.70
C PHE A 84 -24.49 -3.28 8.73
N ALA A 85 -23.57 -3.33 9.68
CA ALA A 85 -23.56 -4.33 10.75
C ALA A 85 -24.66 -4.13 11.82
N LYS A 86 -25.41 -3.02 11.79
CA LYS A 86 -26.61 -2.83 12.63
C LYS A 86 -27.91 -3.08 11.85
N PRO A 87 -28.37 -4.34 11.69
CA PRO A 87 -29.78 -4.62 11.46
C PRO A 87 -30.46 -4.98 12.79
N GLY A 88 -31.49 -4.21 13.20
CA GLY A 88 -32.41 -4.59 14.28
C GLY A 88 -31.95 -4.31 15.71
N ALA A 89 -31.70 -3.04 16.06
CA ALA A 89 -31.85 -2.63 17.46
C ALA A 89 -33.35 -2.49 17.74
N ASP A 90 -34.00 -3.63 17.93
CA ASP A 90 -35.31 -3.75 18.57
C ASP A 90 -35.11 -3.78 20.10
#